data_AF-A0A960L878-F1
#
_entry.id   AF-A0A960L878-F1
#
_cell.length_a   1.000
_cell.length_b   1.000
_cell.length_c   1.000
_cell.angle_alpha   90.00
_cell.angle_beta   90.00
_cell.angle_gamma   90.00
#
_symmetry.space_group_name_H-M   'P 1'
#
loop_
_entity.id
_entity.type
_entity.pdbx_description
1 polymer ?
#
loop_
_entity_poly.entity_id
_entity_poly.type
_entity_poly.pdbx_seq_one_letter_code
_entity_poly.pdbx_strand_id
1 'polypeptide(L)'
;LDRSRLLLVVLALSLPAAVGCGDREATDSAASIATSPPPSATARSVEPPEAVASDIRLASASGGKEDGEYDSSAEARELIAAYHSIRLTPEQEQLKVEALSTIPAPCCDKNPLATCCCPCNMAKAAWGLAARLIVEEGAGVSEVREATEDWLRKINPDGFTGDACFTGGCNRSFEHNGCGGMNESRVL
;
A
#
# COMPACT_ATOMS: atom_id res chain seq x y z
N LEU A 1 12.51 -32.27 37.19
CA LEU A 1 11.15 -32.79 37.40
C LEU A 1 10.72 -32.39 38.80
N ASP A 2 9.90 -31.34 38.92
CA ASP A 2 8.93 -31.26 40.01
C ASP A 2 7.74 -30.42 39.55
N ARG A 3 6.56 -30.97 39.75
CA ARG A 3 5.24 -30.48 39.35
C ARG A 3 4.59 -30.01 40.64
N SER A 4 4.10 -28.77 40.67
CA SER A 4 2.83 -28.34 41.31
C SER A 4 2.95 -26.92 41.85
N ARG A 5 2.21 -25.98 41.27
CA ARG A 5 1.06 -25.35 41.94
C ARG A 5 0.43 -24.30 41.01
N LEU A 6 -0.74 -24.69 40.51
CA LEU A 6 -1.82 -23.83 40.06
C LEU A 6 -2.15 -22.80 41.16
N LEU A 7 -2.35 -21.55 40.77
CA LEU A 7 -3.45 -20.75 41.31
C LEU A 7 -3.93 -19.76 40.23
N LEU A 8 -5.10 -20.07 39.68
CA LEU A 8 -5.92 -19.18 38.86
C LEU A 8 -6.33 -17.96 39.71
N VAL A 9 -6.17 -16.76 39.18
CA VAL A 9 -6.89 -15.57 39.64
C VAL A 9 -7.90 -15.21 38.55
N VAL A 10 -9.15 -15.59 38.79
CA VAL A 10 -10.32 -15.12 38.03
C VAL A 10 -10.77 -13.82 38.68
N LEU A 11 -10.51 -12.68 38.02
CA LEU A 11 -11.08 -11.40 38.39
C LEU A 11 -12.24 -11.09 37.43
N ALA A 12 -13.44 -11.44 37.89
CA ALA A 12 -14.68 -10.97 37.34
C ALA A 12 -14.87 -9.50 37.74
N LEU A 13 -14.94 -8.61 36.74
CA LEU A 13 -15.47 -7.26 36.92
C LEU A 13 -16.69 -7.09 36.03
N SER A 14 -17.82 -7.23 36.69
CA SER A 14 -19.16 -6.84 36.29
C SER A 14 -19.23 -5.32 36.12
N LEU A 15 -19.74 -4.86 34.98
CA LEU A 15 -20.23 -3.48 34.81
C LEU A 15 -21.72 -3.50 34.44
N PRO A 16 -22.55 -2.67 35.09
CA PRO A 16 -23.99 -2.63 34.85
C PRO A 16 -24.37 -1.80 33.62
N ALA A 17 -25.49 -2.20 33.02
CA ALA A 17 -26.24 -1.42 32.03
C ALA A 17 -27.05 -0.29 32.70
N ALA A 18 -27.07 0.89 32.06
CA ALA A 18 -28.09 1.93 32.18
C ALA A 18 -28.15 2.62 30.80
N VAL A 19 -29.16 2.37 29.97
CA VAL A 19 -30.48 3.04 29.94
C VAL A 19 -30.35 4.55 30.03
N GLY A 20 -30.54 5.20 28.87
CA GLY A 20 -30.64 6.64 28.73
C GLY A 20 -31.26 6.97 27.37
N CYS A 21 -32.55 6.68 27.19
CA CYS A 21 -33.36 7.36 26.18
C CYS A 21 -33.65 8.76 26.71
N GLY A 22 -33.00 9.76 26.10
CA GLY A 22 -33.28 11.17 26.34
C GLY A 22 -33.88 11.78 25.08
N ASP A 23 -35.20 11.92 25.08
CA ASP A 23 -35.92 12.83 24.20
C ASP A 23 -35.36 14.25 24.37
N ARG A 24 -34.92 14.87 23.27
CA ARG A 24 -34.69 16.31 23.22
C ARG A 24 -35.49 16.90 22.08
N GLU A 25 -36.53 17.59 22.53
CA GLU A 25 -37.39 18.57 21.89
C GLU A 25 -36.77 19.28 20.69
N ALA A 26 -37.50 19.18 19.58
CA ALA A 26 -37.47 20.15 18.51
C ALA A 26 -37.88 21.52 19.07
N THR A 27 -36.96 22.49 19.02
CA THR A 27 -37.30 23.90 19.09
C THR A 27 -36.85 24.57 17.80
N ASP A 28 -37.86 25.01 17.06
CA ASP A 28 -37.76 25.96 15.96
C ASP A 28 -36.97 27.19 16.40
N SER A 29 -35.91 27.50 15.66
CA SER A 29 -35.34 28.85 15.62
C SER A 29 -34.81 29.07 14.21
N ALA A 30 -35.73 29.53 13.36
CA ALA A 30 -35.46 30.13 12.08
C ALA A 30 -34.65 31.42 12.29
N ALA A 31 -33.32 31.31 12.23
CA ALA A 31 -32.44 32.44 11.98
C ALA A 31 -32.12 32.47 10.48
N SER A 32 -32.78 33.37 9.76
CA SER A 32 -32.43 33.76 8.40
C SER A 32 -31.01 34.32 8.38
N ILE A 33 -30.04 33.49 8.02
CA ILE A 33 -28.73 33.93 7.59
C ILE A 33 -28.85 34.19 6.09
N ALA A 34 -28.68 35.46 5.72
CA ALA A 34 -28.62 35.88 4.33
C ALA A 34 -27.48 35.14 3.62
N THR A 35 -27.85 34.21 2.75
CA THR A 35 -26.95 33.57 1.79
C THR A 35 -26.41 34.64 0.85
N SER A 36 -25.20 35.13 1.13
CA SER A 36 -24.41 35.79 0.10
C SER A 36 -24.02 34.73 -0.94
N PRO A 37 -24.19 34.99 -2.25
CA PRO A 37 -23.73 34.06 -3.27
C PRO A 37 -22.22 33.89 -3.15
N PRO A 38 -21.68 32.67 -3.35
CA PRO A 38 -20.24 32.48 -3.41
C PRO A 38 -19.67 33.31 -4.58
N PRO A 39 -18.45 33.87 -4.46
CA PRO A 39 -17.79 34.47 -5.59
C PRO A 39 -17.69 33.42 -6.69
N SER A 40 -18.17 33.76 -7.89
CA SER A 40 -18.00 32.95 -9.09
C SER A 40 -16.54 32.55 -9.24
N ALA A 41 -16.24 31.31 -8.84
CA ALA A 41 -14.96 30.68 -9.09
C ALA A 41 -14.86 30.56 -10.61
N THR A 42 -14.12 31.48 -11.23
CA THR A 42 -13.66 31.33 -12.59
C THR A 42 -12.87 30.03 -12.62
N ALA A 43 -13.49 28.98 -13.15
CA ALA A 43 -12.82 27.74 -13.48
C ALA A 43 -11.69 28.11 -14.46
N ARG A 44 -10.49 28.31 -13.93
CA ARG A 44 -9.29 28.21 -14.75
C ARG A 44 -9.24 26.76 -15.18
N SER A 45 -9.50 26.53 -16.46
CA SER A 45 -9.10 25.31 -17.14
C SER A 45 -7.61 25.16 -16.89
N VAL A 46 -7.26 24.36 -15.88
CA VAL A 46 -5.92 23.79 -15.77
C VAL A 46 -5.93 22.74 -16.88
N GLU A 47 -5.32 23.09 -18.01
CA GLU A 47 -5.03 22.11 -19.04
C GLU A 47 -4.29 20.93 -18.36
N PRO A 48 -4.73 19.68 -18.60
CA PRO A 48 -4.01 18.52 -18.11
C PRO A 48 -2.55 18.65 -18.56
N PRO A 49 -1.56 18.40 -17.68
CA PRO A 49 -0.18 18.31 -18.15
C PRO A 49 -0.17 17.28 -19.28
N GLU A 50 0.24 17.70 -20.48
CA GLU A 50 0.43 16.80 -21.59
C GLU A 50 1.29 15.65 -21.08
N ALA A 51 0.73 14.44 -21.16
CA ALA A 51 1.44 13.21 -20.86
C ALA A 51 2.65 13.16 -21.79
N VAL A 52 3.78 13.64 -21.29
CA VAL A 52 5.09 13.33 -21.84
C VAL A 52 5.22 11.83 -21.63
N ALA A 53 4.82 11.08 -22.65
CA ALA A 53 5.19 9.68 -22.84
C ALA A 53 6.71 9.65 -22.93
N SER A 54 7.35 9.78 -21.77
CA SER A 54 8.75 9.48 -21.62
C SER A 54 8.83 7.98 -21.82
N ASP A 55 9.81 7.56 -22.58
CA ASP A 55 10.33 6.20 -22.49
C ASP A 55 10.72 6.00 -21.02
N ILE A 56 9.75 5.58 -20.19
CA ILE A 56 9.96 5.15 -18.82
C ILE A 56 10.93 4.01 -18.98
N ARG A 57 12.20 4.33 -18.73
CA ARG A 57 13.24 3.32 -18.60
C ARG A 57 12.90 2.64 -17.31
N LEU A 58 11.98 1.68 -17.39
CA LEU A 58 11.60 0.77 -16.32
C LEU A 58 12.89 0.47 -15.58
N ALA A 59 13.03 1.08 -14.39
CA ALA A 59 14.32 1.26 -13.75
C ALA A 59 15.01 -0.09 -13.74
N SER A 60 15.96 -0.27 -14.66
CA SER A 60 16.73 -1.48 -14.77
C SER A 60 17.74 -1.36 -13.65
N ALA A 61 17.25 -1.63 -12.43
CA ALA A 61 18.04 -1.87 -11.25
C ALA A 61 19.11 -2.88 -11.67
N SER A 62 20.32 -2.36 -11.78
CA SER A 62 21.46 -3.00 -12.41
C SER A 62 22.04 -3.96 -11.37
N GLY A 63 21.30 -5.02 -11.08
CA GLY A 63 21.68 -6.08 -10.16
C GLY A 63 21.87 -7.41 -10.88
N GLY A 64 22.45 -7.40 -12.08
CA GLY A 64 22.78 -8.62 -12.78
C GLY A 64 23.99 -9.29 -12.13
N LYS A 65 23.82 -10.53 -11.64
CA LYS A 65 24.96 -11.45 -11.56
C LYS A 65 25.50 -11.64 -12.99
N GLU A 66 26.82 -11.81 -13.13
CA GLU A 66 27.52 -11.81 -14.42
C GLU A 66 27.16 -12.99 -15.37
N ASP A 67 26.11 -13.76 -15.05
CA ASP A 67 25.49 -14.81 -15.86
C ASP A 67 24.11 -14.42 -16.45
N GLY A 68 23.60 -13.23 -16.16
CA GLY A 68 22.33 -12.72 -16.71
C GLY A 68 21.09 -13.20 -15.97
N GLU A 69 21.23 -13.84 -14.80
CA GLU A 69 20.10 -14.21 -13.96
C GLU A 69 19.56 -12.98 -13.19
N TYR A 70 18.24 -12.82 -13.23
CA TYR A 70 17.55 -11.71 -12.59
C TYR A 70 17.47 -11.91 -11.06
N ASP A 71 18.17 -11.07 -10.29
CA ASP A 71 18.15 -11.14 -8.83
C ASP A 71 16.96 -10.32 -8.26
N SER A 72 15.79 -10.96 -8.21
CA SER A 72 14.54 -10.39 -7.68
C SER A 72 14.69 -9.84 -6.25
N SER A 73 15.50 -10.52 -5.45
CA SER A 73 15.83 -10.13 -4.08
C SER A 73 16.69 -8.86 -4.01
N ALA A 74 17.67 -8.69 -4.89
CA ALA A 74 18.50 -7.49 -4.95
C ALA A 74 17.68 -6.26 -5.34
N GLU A 75 16.90 -6.35 -6.42
CA GLU A 75 16.03 -5.25 -6.87
C GLU A 75 15.02 -4.87 -5.77
N ALA A 76 14.38 -5.84 -5.12
CA ALA A 76 13.45 -5.56 -4.04
C ALA A 76 14.10 -4.83 -2.85
N ARG A 77 15.38 -5.10 -2.52
CA ARG A 77 16.09 -4.37 -1.47
C ARG A 77 16.30 -2.90 -1.84
N GLU A 78 16.62 -2.60 -3.10
CA GLU A 78 16.74 -1.22 -3.57
C GLU A 78 15.40 -0.48 -3.51
N LEU A 79 14.32 -1.14 -3.91
CA LEU A 79 12.98 -0.58 -3.84
C LEU A 79 12.52 -0.36 -2.40
N ILE A 80 12.80 -1.30 -1.49
CA ILE A 80 12.54 -1.10 -0.04
C ILE A 80 13.34 0.08 0.50
N ALA A 81 14.59 0.27 0.08
CA ALA A 81 15.37 1.44 0.47
C ALA A 81 14.70 2.74 -0.01
N ALA A 82 14.20 2.76 -1.25
CA ALA A 82 13.47 3.90 -1.80
C ALA A 82 12.16 4.20 -1.05
N TYR A 83 11.43 3.17 -0.64
CA TYR A 83 10.24 3.31 0.22
C TYR A 83 10.54 4.09 1.51
N HIS A 84 11.71 3.87 2.11
CA HIS A 84 12.11 4.57 3.33
C HIS A 84 12.65 5.98 3.09
N SER A 85 13.36 6.21 1.98
CA SER A 85 14.04 7.47 1.70
C SER A 85 13.16 8.51 1.01
N ILE A 86 12.21 8.08 0.18
CA ILE A 86 11.34 8.99 -0.57
C ILE A 86 10.15 9.41 0.31
N ARG A 87 9.84 10.70 0.27
CA ARG A 87 8.67 11.28 0.93
C ARG A 87 7.77 11.88 -0.15
N LEU A 88 6.61 11.28 -0.33
CA LEU A 88 5.60 11.78 -1.27
C LEU A 88 4.87 12.97 -0.66
N THR A 89 4.56 13.97 -1.49
CA THR A 89 3.57 14.99 -1.13
C THR A 89 2.17 14.36 -1.05
N PRO A 90 1.17 15.04 -0.44
CA PRO A 90 -0.20 14.53 -0.41
C PRO A 90 -0.78 14.21 -1.80
N GLU A 91 -0.45 15.02 -2.82
CA GLU A 91 -0.88 14.82 -4.20
C GLU A 91 -0.20 13.60 -4.83
N GLN A 92 1.10 13.43 -4.59
CA GLN A 92 1.85 12.25 -5.04
C GLN A 92 1.37 10.97 -4.36
N GLU A 93 1.02 11.03 -3.07
CA GLU A 93 0.44 9.90 -2.35
C GLU A 93 -0.92 9.50 -2.94
N GLN A 94 -1.74 10.46 -3.37
CA GLN A 94 -3.00 10.17 -4.07
C GLN A 94 -2.77 9.46 -5.40
N LEU A 95 -1.79 9.90 -6.20
CA LEU A 95 -1.42 9.21 -7.44
C LEU A 95 -1.01 7.76 -7.18
N LYS A 96 -0.17 7.53 -6.16
CA LYS A 96 0.24 6.18 -5.76
C LYS A 96 -0.97 5.33 -5.34
N VAL A 97 -1.83 5.88 -4.48
CA VAL A 97 -3.02 5.16 -4.01
C VAL A 97 -3.96 4.83 -5.17
N GLU A 98 -4.22 5.77 -6.08
CA GLU A 98 -5.07 5.55 -7.25
C GLU A 98 -4.50 4.48 -8.19
N ALA A 99 -3.19 4.51 -8.46
CA ALA A 99 -2.52 3.53 -9.29
C ALA A 99 -2.60 2.12 -8.69
N LEU A 100 -2.25 1.99 -7.40
CA LEU A 100 -2.12 0.71 -6.72
C LEU A 100 -3.45 0.15 -6.18
N SER A 101 -4.54 0.95 -6.15
CA SER A 101 -5.84 0.50 -5.65
C SER A 101 -6.56 -0.48 -6.58
N THR A 102 -6.13 -0.59 -7.84
CA THR A 102 -6.70 -1.53 -8.82
C THR A 102 -5.92 -2.84 -8.91
N ILE A 103 -4.74 -2.91 -8.30
CA ILE A 103 -3.87 -4.09 -8.31
C ILE A 103 -4.19 -4.90 -7.05
N PRO A 104 -4.66 -6.15 -7.14
CA PRO A 104 -4.82 -7.00 -5.96
C PRO A 104 -3.48 -7.18 -5.25
N ALA A 105 -3.46 -7.16 -3.92
CA ALA A 105 -2.23 -7.42 -3.20
C ALA A 105 -1.78 -8.89 -3.44
N PRO A 106 -0.54 -9.13 -3.89
CA PRO A 106 -0.05 -10.47 -4.24
C PRO A 106 -0.24 -11.53 -3.15
N CYS A 107 -0.14 -11.12 -1.89
CA CYS A 107 -0.22 -12.02 -0.75
C CYS A 107 -1.62 -12.17 -0.15
N CYS A 108 -2.57 -11.30 -0.52
CA CYS A 108 -3.94 -11.25 0.00
C CYS A 108 -4.86 -10.52 -0.99
N ASP A 109 -5.57 -11.25 -1.84
CA ASP A 109 -6.46 -10.69 -2.88
C ASP A 109 -7.64 -9.85 -2.33
N LYS A 110 -7.92 -9.96 -1.03
CA LYS A 110 -8.99 -9.22 -0.34
C LYS A 110 -8.71 -7.73 -0.20
N ASN A 111 -7.46 -7.30 -0.34
CA ASN A 111 -7.08 -5.89 -0.27
C ASN A 111 -6.28 -5.52 -1.53
N PRO A 112 -6.42 -4.29 -2.03
CA PRO A 112 -5.54 -3.83 -3.07
C PRO A 112 -4.11 -3.61 -2.55
N LEU A 113 -3.16 -3.51 -3.46
CA LEU A 113 -1.76 -3.29 -3.16
C LEU A 113 -1.52 -1.94 -2.47
N ALA A 114 -2.37 -0.94 -2.73
CA ALA A 114 -2.34 0.35 -2.01
C ALA A 114 -2.57 0.21 -0.49
N THR A 115 -3.37 -0.77 -0.07
CA THR A 115 -3.77 -0.96 1.34
C THR A 115 -3.50 -2.38 1.84
N CYS A 116 -2.44 -3.01 1.30
CA CYS A 116 -2.07 -4.36 1.68
C CYS A 116 -1.97 -4.50 3.22
N CYS A 117 -2.60 -5.53 3.77
CA CYS A 117 -2.76 -5.71 5.20
C CYS A 117 -1.45 -5.96 5.96
N CYS A 118 -0.36 -6.29 5.26
CA CYS A 118 0.94 -6.59 5.86
C CYS A 118 2.05 -5.82 5.15
N PRO A 119 2.90 -5.08 5.88
CA PRO A 119 4.07 -4.41 5.30
C PRO A 119 5.20 -5.45 5.09
N CYS A 120 4.95 -6.46 4.28
CA CYS A 120 5.92 -7.44 3.84
C CYS A 120 6.93 -6.81 2.86
N ASN A 121 8.02 -7.52 2.59
CA ASN A 121 9.06 -7.05 1.68
C ASN A 121 8.49 -6.77 0.27
N MET A 122 7.55 -7.58 -0.20
CA MET A 122 6.86 -7.34 -1.47
C MET A 122 6.07 -6.02 -1.50
N ALA A 123 5.24 -5.77 -0.49
CA ALA A 123 4.43 -4.55 -0.42
C ALA A 123 5.33 -3.31 -0.35
N LYS A 124 6.37 -3.36 0.49
CA LYS A 124 7.35 -2.26 0.61
C LYS A 124 8.10 -2.01 -0.69
N ALA A 125 8.54 -3.06 -1.38
CA ALA A 125 9.19 -2.93 -2.67
C ALA A 125 8.25 -2.32 -3.72
N ALA A 126 7.00 -2.78 -3.83
CA ALA A 126 6.02 -2.17 -4.74
C ALA A 126 5.73 -0.69 -4.40
N TRP A 127 5.61 -0.35 -3.12
CA TRP A 127 5.41 1.05 -2.69
C TRP A 127 6.64 1.91 -2.97
N GLY A 128 7.84 1.35 -2.84
CA GLY A 128 9.10 2.00 -3.19
C GLY A 128 9.25 2.23 -4.69
N LEU A 129 8.88 1.24 -5.52
CA LEU A 129 8.82 1.39 -6.97
C LEU A 129 7.90 2.53 -7.38
N ALA A 130 6.67 2.52 -6.86
CA ALA A 130 5.71 3.59 -7.15
C ALA A 130 6.22 4.97 -6.70
N ALA A 131 6.87 5.05 -5.53
CA ALA A 131 7.44 6.30 -5.05
C ALA A 131 8.58 6.82 -5.95
N ARG A 132 9.46 5.93 -6.44
CA ARG A 132 10.52 6.29 -7.40
C ARG A 132 9.94 6.79 -8.71
N LEU A 133 9.02 6.04 -9.31
CA LEU A 133 8.39 6.42 -10.57
C LEU A 133 7.75 7.82 -10.49
N ILE A 134 7.03 8.10 -9.41
CA ILE A 134 6.36 9.40 -9.23
C ILE A 134 7.36 10.53 -9.01
N VAL A 135 8.42 10.32 -8.23
CA VAL A 135 9.34 11.41 -7.82
C VAL A 135 10.49 11.61 -8.80
N GLU A 136 11.08 10.53 -9.29
CA GLU A 136 12.28 10.54 -10.15
C GLU A 136 11.89 10.68 -11.62
N GLU A 137 10.77 10.08 -12.03
CA GLU A 137 10.37 10.01 -13.44
C GLU A 137 9.13 10.87 -13.76
N GLY A 138 8.46 11.42 -12.74
CA GLY A 138 7.24 12.21 -12.92
C GLY A 138 6.05 11.38 -13.41
N ALA A 139 6.06 10.07 -13.16
CA ALA A 139 5.08 9.14 -13.68
C ALA A 139 3.66 9.41 -13.13
N GLY A 140 2.66 9.31 -14.01
CA GLY A 140 1.25 9.37 -13.68
C GLY A 140 0.67 8.02 -13.25
N VAL A 141 -0.64 8.00 -12.97
CA VAL A 141 -1.38 6.83 -12.44
C VAL A 141 -1.20 5.58 -13.32
N SER A 142 -1.37 5.71 -14.63
CA SER A 142 -1.30 4.57 -15.57
C SER A 142 0.09 3.96 -15.64
N GLU A 143 1.12 4.79 -15.69
CA GLU A 143 2.52 4.39 -15.77
C GLU A 143 2.97 3.68 -14.50
N VAL A 144 2.61 4.22 -13.32
CA VAL A 144 2.87 3.56 -12.03
C VAL A 144 2.20 2.20 -11.96
N ARG A 145 0.94 2.10 -12.42
CA ARG A 145 0.20 0.84 -12.43
C ARG A 145 0.87 -0.19 -13.33
N GLU A 146 1.12 0.16 -14.58
CA GLU A 146 1.73 -0.74 -15.58
C GLU A 146 3.09 -1.24 -15.12
N ALA A 147 3.98 -0.33 -14.69
CA ALA A 147 5.31 -0.68 -14.21
C ALA A 147 5.26 -1.58 -12.94
N THR A 148 4.30 -1.34 -12.05
CA THR A 148 4.14 -2.19 -10.86
C THR A 148 3.65 -3.59 -11.22
N GLU A 149 2.70 -3.71 -12.15
CA GLU A 149 2.22 -5.02 -12.62
C GLU A 149 3.31 -5.78 -13.39
N ASP A 150 4.11 -5.09 -14.21
CA ASP A 150 5.26 -5.67 -14.90
C ASP A 150 6.30 -6.19 -13.91
N TRP A 151 6.62 -5.40 -12.90
CA TRP A 151 7.53 -5.83 -11.84
C TRP A 151 6.99 -7.07 -11.11
N LEU A 152 5.70 -7.10 -10.76
CA LEU A 152 5.07 -8.27 -10.13
C LEU A 152 5.14 -9.53 -11.00
N ARG A 153 4.86 -9.41 -12.30
CA ARG A 153 4.99 -10.51 -13.27
C ARG A 153 6.44 -10.98 -13.39
N LYS A 154 7.39 -10.05 -13.33
CA LYS A 154 8.83 -10.34 -13.45
C LYS A 154 9.36 -11.11 -12.25
N ILE A 155 9.00 -10.72 -11.02
CA ILE A 155 9.50 -11.36 -9.79
C ILE A 155 8.82 -12.70 -9.47
N ASN A 156 7.67 -12.97 -10.09
CA ASN A 156 6.98 -14.26 -9.98
C ASN A 156 6.25 -14.56 -11.30
N PRO A 157 6.94 -15.16 -12.28
CA PRO A 157 6.38 -15.47 -13.60
C PRO A 157 5.18 -16.43 -13.56
N ASP A 158 5.11 -17.28 -12.54
CA ASP A 158 4.02 -18.24 -12.34
C ASP A 158 2.78 -17.57 -11.70
N GLY A 159 2.91 -16.31 -11.27
CA GLY A 159 1.86 -15.50 -10.69
C GLY A 159 1.62 -15.75 -9.20
N PHE A 160 0.90 -14.81 -8.59
CA PHE A 160 0.54 -14.88 -7.18
C PHE A 160 -0.88 -15.41 -6.99
N THR A 161 -1.05 -16.28 -5.99
CA THR A 161 -2.37 -16.87 -5.70
C THR A 161 -3.30 -15.91 -4.97
N GLY A 162 -2.77 -14.85 -4.35
CA GLY A 162 -3.56 -13.96 -3.50
C GLY A 162 -3.94 -14.56 -2.14
N ASP A 163 -3.45 -15.75 -1.79
CA ASP A 163 -3.73 -16.41 -0.50
C ASP A 163 -2.49 -16.67 0.36
N ALA A 164 -1.32 -16.22 -0.11
CA ALA A 164 -0.03 -16.52 0.50
C ALA A 164 0.03 -16.12 1.99
N CYS A 165 -0.62 -15.03 2.40
CA CYS A 165 -0.71 -14.64 3.80
C CYS A 165 -1.37 -15.72 4.69
N PHE A 166 -2.35 -16.45 4.17
CA PHE A 166 -3.12 -17.44 4.92
C PHE A 166 -2.55 -18.86 4.80
N THR A 167 -1.69 -19.10 3.80
CA THR A 167 -1.08 -20.42 3.52
C THR A 167 0.40 -20.49 3.91
N GLY A 168 0.90 -19.51 4.66
CA GLY A 168 2.29 -19.50 5.16
C GLY A 168 3.34 -19.02 4.16
N GLY A 169 2.94 -18.32 3.11
CA GLY A 169 3.82 -17.74 2.09
C GLY A 169 4.70 -16.59 2.58
N CYS A 170 4.52 -16.11 3.81
CA CYS A 170 5.37 -15.06 4.38
C CYS A 170 6.85 -15.43 4.41
N ASN A 171 7.18 -16.71 4.59
CA ASN A 171 8.57 -17.19 4.65
C ASN A 171 9.04 -17.82 3.32
N ARG A 172 8.31 -17.61 2.23
CA ARG A 172 8.70 -18.06 0.88
C ARG A 172 9.26 -16.90 0.07
N SER A 173 10.11 -17.23 -0.89
CA SER A 173 10.62 -16.27 -1.88
C SER A 173 9.50 -15.80 -2.81
N PHE A 174 9.73 -14.69 -3.50
CA PHE A 174 8.79 -14.17 -4.50
C PHE A 174 8.44 -15.21 -5.57
N GLU A 175 9.46 -15.86 -6.13
CA GLU A 175 9.37 -16.90 -7.17
C GLU A 175 8.61 -18.16 -6.74
N HIS A 176 8.38 -18.33 -5.45
CA HIS A 176 7.65 -19.48 -4.89
C HIS A 176 6.33 -19.04 -4.23
N ASN A 177 5.66 -18.06 -4.85
CA ASN A 177 4.38 -17.53 -4.40
C ASN A 177 4.46 -17.09 -2.92
N GLY A 178 5.54 -16.41 -2.58
CA GLY A 178 5.79 -15.82 -1.27
C GLY A 178 5.82 -14.30 -1.33
N CYS A 179 5.80 -13.67 -0.15
CA CYS A 179 5.93 -12.22 -0.05
C CYS A 179 7.35 -11.74 0.33
N GLY A 180 8.33 -12.66 0.26
CA GLY A 180 9.75 -12.39 0.46
C GLY A 180 10.17 -12.10 1.89
N GLY A 181 9.34 -12.42 2.89
CA GLY A 181 9.62 -12.15 4.29
C GLY A 181 9.03 -10.84 4.83
N MET A 182 9.02 -10.74 6.16
CA MET A 182 8.69 -9.51 6.89
C MET A 182 9.95 -8.74 7.33
N ASN A 183 11.11 -9.39 7.28
CA ASN A 183 12.38 -8.79 7.69
C ASN A 183 13.11 -8.24 6.46
N GLU A 184 13.26 -6.92 6.40
CA GLU A 184 13.92 -6.23 5.28
C GLU A 184 15.41 -6.58 5.16
N SER A 185 16.06 -6.98 6.27
CA SER A 185 17.44 -7.47 6.23
C SER A 185 17.56 -8.87 5.60
N ARG A 186 16.43 -9.51 5.29
CA ARG A 186 16.33 -10.85 4.71
C ARG A 186 15.17 -10.93 3.73
N VAL A 187 15.34 -10.28 2.58
CA VAL A 187 14.50 -10.51 1.40
C VAL A 187 14.81 -11.90 0.84
N LEU A 188 13.74 -12.69 0.63
CA LEU A 188 13.76 -14.07 0.16
C LEU A 188 13.35 -14.18 -1.30
#